data_AF-A0A3A0G378-F1
#
_entry.id   AF-A0A3A0G378-F1
#
_cell.length_a   1.000
_cell.length_b   1.000
_cell.length_c   1.000
_cell.angle_alpha   90.00
_cell.angle_beta   90.00
_cell.angle_gamma   90.00
#
_symmetry.space_group_name_H-M   'P 1'
#
loop_
_entity.id
_entity.type
_entity.pdbx_description
1 polymer ?
#
loop_
_entity_poly.entity_id
_entity_poly.type
_entity_poly.pdbx_seq_one_letter_code
_entity_poly.pdbx_strand_id
1 'polypeptide(L)'
;MQERTVWQAIWRTWQEDFSDLPDVEGATRLATRLVIAALLGGLLGWEREMRGKDAGLRTHMLLGLGAALFVFIPQQGGMSDDGLARVIQGVVAGVGFLGGGAILKLSEERRIEGLTTAAGIWLTAAVGVAAGLGRVATAVAGTLLALLVLTSLARLSAALDARARRATQREDERRETPRS
;
A
#
# COMPACT_ATOMS: atom_id res chain seq x y z
N MET A 1 -52.52 -8.40 -18.80
CA MET A 1 -52.00 -7.07 -18.43
C MET A 1 -50.86 -7.11 -17.40
N GLN A 2 -50.32 -8.30 -17.06
CA GLN A 2 -49.36 -8.51 -15.95
C GLN A 2 -47.89 -8.66 -16.38
N GLU A 3 -47.63 -8.92 -17.67
CA GLU A 3 -46.25 -9.07 -18.18
C GLU A 3 -45.52 -7.73 -18.35
N ARG A 4 -46.25 -6.65 -18.69
CA ARG A 4 -45.66 -5.29 -18.81
C ARG A 4 -45.11 -4.77 -17.48
N THR A 5 -45.66 -5.20 -16.35
CA THR A 5 -45.19 -4.82 -15.00
C THR A 5 -43.95 -5.61 -14.56
N VAL A 6 -43.80 -6.88 -14.98
CA VAL A 6 -42.62 -7.70 -14.65
C VAL A 6 -41.39 -7.21 -15.42
N TRP A 7 -41.53 -6.93 -16.71
CA TRP A 7 -40.42 -6.42 -17.51
C TRP A 7 -39.93 -5.04 -17.01
N GLN A 8 -40.86 -4.17 -16.61
CA GLN A 8 -40.52 -2.89 -16.00
C GLN A 8 -39.83 -3.04 -14.64
N ALA A 9 -40.23 -4.03 -13.83
CA ALA A 9 -39.56 -4.33 -12.57
C ALA A 9 -38.13 -4.83 -12.81
N ILE A 10 -37.93 -5.80 -13.70
CA ILE A 10 -36.60 -6.31 -14.06
C ILE A 10 -35.71 -5.18 -14.57
N TRP A 11 -36.23 -4.37 -15.49
CA TRP A 11 -35.48 -3.24 -16.06
C TRP A 11 -35.12 -2.18 -15.01
N ARG A 12 -36.05 -1.84 -14.10
CA ARG A 12 -35.78 -0.89 -13.02
C ARG A 12 -34.77 -1.42 -12.02
N THR A 13 -34.92 -2.65 -11.55
CA THR A 13 -33.95 -3.28 -10.64
C THR A 13 -32.57 -3.34 -11.26
N TRP A 14 -32.48 -3.71 -12.55
CA TRP A 14 -31.21 -3.69 -13.26
C TRP A 14 -30.63 -2.26 -13.36
N GLN A 15 -31.44 -1.24 -13.67
CA GLN A 15 -30.95 0.15 -13.69
C GLN A 15 -30.53 0.65 -12.31
N GLU A 16 -31.25 0.26 -11.26
CA GLU A 16 -30.97 0.60 -9.87
C GLU A 16 -29.59 0.08 -9.44
N ASP A 17 -29.25 -1.17 -9.78
CA ASP A 17 -27.95 -1.81 -9.51
C ASP A 17 -26.76 -1.17 -10.25
N PHE A 18 -26.99 -0.39 -11.31
CA PHE A 18 -25.93 0.35 -12.02
C PHE A 18 -25.92 1.85 -11.66
N SER A 19 -26.81 2.28 -10.76
CA SER A 19 -26.98 3.67 -10.35
C SER A 19 -26.47 3.96 -8.93
N ASP A 20 -25.58 3.10 -8.41
CA ASP A 20 -24.92 3.19 -7.09
C ASP A 20 -24.26 4.55 -6.81
N LEU A 21 -24.01 5.34 -7.85
CA LEU A 21 -23.55 6.73 -7.80
C LEU A 21 -24.64 7.66 -8.36
N PRO A 22 -25.70 7.94 -7.59
CA PRO A 22 -26.85 8.72 -8.07
C PRO A 22 -26.52 10.21 -8.27
N ASP A 23 -25.43 10.68 -7.67
CA ASP A 23 -25.02 12.08 -7.66
C ASP A 23 -23.56 12.30 -8.10
N VAL A 24 -23.33 13.44 -8.77
CA VAL A 24 -22.00 13.85 -9.27
C VAL A 24 -21.00 14.01 -8.12
N GLU A 25 -21.48 14.40 -6.93
CA GLU A 25 -20.63 14.57 -5.76
C GLU A 25 -20.11 13.22 -5.23
N GLY A 26 -20.97 12.22 -5.09
CA GLY A 26 -20.60 10.84 -4.76
C GLY A 26 -19.59 10.26 -5.75
N ALA A 27 -19.85 10.41 -7.06
CA ALA A 27 -18.93 9.99 -8.11
C ALA A 27 -17.56 10.68 -8.03
N THR A 28 -17.56 11.99 -7.76
CA THR A 28 -16.33 12.79 -7.59
C THR A 28 -15.54 12.34 -6.37
N ARG A 29 -16.21 12.09 -5.23
CA ARG A 29 -15.59 11.57 -4.01
C ARG A 29 -14.97 10.20 -4.23
N LEU A 30 -15.68 9.29 -4.90
CA LEU A 30 -15.17 7.97 -5.26
C LEU A 30 -13.91 8.10 -6.12
N ALA A 31 -14.02 8.76 -7.27
CA ALA A 31 -12.92 8.89 -8.22
C ALA A 31 -11.68 9.52 -7.56
N THR A 32 -11.87 10.61 -6.81
CA THR A 32 -10.77 11.30 -6.13
C THR A 32 -10.07 10.40 -5.11
N ARG A 33 -10.83 9.70 -4.25
CA ARG A 33 -10.25 8.85 -3.20
C ARG A 33 -9.53 7.63 -3.78
N LEU A 34 -10.09 7.01 -4.83
CA LEU A 34 -9.47 5.87 -5.49
C LEU A 34 -8.20 6.26 -6.27
N VAL A 35 -8.23 7.38 -6.98
CA VAL A 35 -7.05 7.90 -7.69
C VAL A 35 -5.95 8.24 -6.69
N ILE A 36 -6.28 8.92 -5.57
CA ILE A 36 -5.31 9.23 -4.52
C ILE A 36 -4.73 7.95 -3.91
N ALA A 37 -5.57 6.96 -3.58
CA ALA A 37 -5.11 5.69 -3.04
C ALA A 37 -4.14 4.97 -3.99
N ALA A 38 -4.47 4.93 -5.28
CA ALA A 38 -3.63 4.33 -6.31
C ALA A 38 -2.31 5.11 -6.50
N LEU A 39 -2.35 6.44 -6.52
CA LEU A 39 -1.15 7.27 -6.69
C LEU A 39 -0.21 7.18 -5.48
N LEU A 40 -0.74 7.25 -4.26
CA LEU A 40 0.07 7.15 -3.04
C LEU A 40 0.63 5.75 -2.84
N GLY A 41 -0.17 4.71 -3.09
CA GLY A 41 0.32 3.33 -3.12
C GLY A 41 1.38 3.16 -4.21
N GLY A 42 1.13 3.71 -5.40
CA GLY A 42 2.10 3.71 -6.49
C GLY A 42 3.41 4.39 -6.13
N LEU A 43 3.39 5.51 -5.42
CA LEU A 43 4.60 6.19 -5.00
C LEU A 43 5.47 5.33 -4.06
N LEU A 44 4.84 4.57 -3.14
CA LEU A 44 5.54 3.59 -2.31
C LEU A 44 6.09 2.43 -3.15
N GLY A 45 5.27 1.89 -4.05
CA GLY A 45 5.66 0.78 -4.92
C GLY A 45 6.77 1.15 -5.91
N TRP A 46 6.80 2.40 -6.38
CA TRP A 46 7.85 2.93 -7.26
C TRP A 46 9.21 2.89 -6.57
N GLU A 47 9.30 3.40 -5.35
CA GLU A 47 10.54 3.39 -4.59
C GLU A 47 10.97 1.95 -4.23
N ARG A 48 10.03 1.02 -4.08
CA ARG A 48 10.30 -0.42 -3.95
C ARG A 48 10.86 -1.05 -5.22
N GLU A 49 10.25 -0.78 -6.36
CA GLU A 49 10.65 -1.31 -7.65
C GLU A 49 12.05 -0.81 -8.05
N MET A 50 12.33 0.48 -7.84
CA MET A 50 13.67 1.05 -8.05
C MET A 50 14.77 0.39 -7.21
N ARG A 51 14.41 -0.28 -6.10
CA ARG A 51 15.33 -0.98 -5.21
C ARG A 51 15.36 -2.50 -5.42
N GLY A 52 14.78 -2.97 -6.52
CA GLY A 52 14.73 -4.38 -6.88
C GLY A 52 13.97 -5.24 -5.88
N LYS A 53 12.94 -4.70 -5.23
CA LYS A 53 12.07 -5.46 -4.32
C LYS A 53 10.93 -6.12 -5.10
N ASP A 54 10.53 -7.32 -4.69
CA ASP A 54 9.58 -8.16 -5.43
C ASP A 54 8.17 -7.54 -5.56
N ALA A 55 7.69 -6.87 -4.50
CA ALA A 55 6.45 -6.11 -4.57
C ALA A 55 6.75 -4.68 -5.04
N GLY A 56 6.52 -4.43 -6.34
CA GLY A 56 6.78 -3.15 -7.00
C GLY A 56 5.54 -2.24 -7.11
N LEU A 57 5.54 -1.40 -8.15
CA LEU A 57 4.56 -0.35 -8.40
C LEU A 57 3.12 -0.89 -8.46
N ARG A 58 2.86 -1.85 -9.37
CA ARG A 58 1.50 -2.36 -9.61
C ARG A 58 0.88 -3.00 -8.38
N THR A 59 1.68 -3.75 -7.62
CA THR A 59 1.23 -4.40 -6.38
C THR A 59 0.75 -3.39 -5.36
N HIS A 60 1.51 -2.31 -5.15
CA HIS A 60 1.14 -1.29 -4.18
C HIS A 60 -0.04 -0.43 -4.65
N MET A 61 -0.14 -0.14 -5.97
CA MET A 61 -1.30 0.57 -6.54
C MET A 61 -2.60 -0.22 -6.31
N LEU A 62 -2.62 -1.52 -6.67
CA LEU A 62 -3.80 -2.37 -6.53
C LEU A 62 -4.17 -2.60 -5.06
N LEU A 63 -3.17 -2.76 -4.19
CA LEU A 63 -3.41 -2.93 -2.77
C LEU A 63 -4.03 -1.68 -2.13
N GLY A 64 -3.50 -0.49 -2.43
CA GLY A 64 -4.06 0.77 -1.95
C GLY A 64 -5.48 1.00 -2.47
N LEU A 65 -5.71 0.73 -3.76
CA LEU A 65 -7.03 0.82 -4.38
C LEU A 65 -8.05 -0.12 -3.73
N GLY A 66 -7.70 -1.39 -3.55
CA GLY A 66 -8.56 -2.39 -2.93
C GLY A 66 -8.90 -2.04 -1.47
N ALA A 67 -7.90 -1.62 -0.70
CA ALA A 67 -8.11 -1.17 0.68
C ALA A 67 -9.03 0.06 0.76
N ALA A 68 -8.92 1.00 -0.19
CA ALA A 68 -9.81 2.15 -0.27
C ALA A 68 -11.25 1.75 -0.59
N LEU A 69 -11.45 0.81 -1.53
CA LEU A 69 -12.77 0.29 -1.87
C LEU A 69 -13.45 -0.41 -0.68
N PHE A 70 -12.70 -1.24 0.05
CA PHE A 70 -13.25 -1.97 1.20
C PHE A 70 -13.87 -1.04 2.25
N VAL A 71 -13.32 0.16 2.45
CA VAL A 71 -13.84 1.11 3.44
C VAL A 71 -14.80 2.14 2.84
N PHE A 72 -14.61 2.52 1.57
CA PHE A 72 -15.45 3.52 0.91
C PHE A 72 -16.88 3.03 0.72
N ILE A 73 -17.06 1.81 0.20
CA ILE A 73 -18.37 1.21 -0.09
C ILE A 73 -19.27 1.19 1.16
N PRO A 74 -18.87 0.57 2.29
CA PRO A 74 -19.69 0.56 3.49
C PRO A 74 -19.87 1.95 4.12
N GLN A 75 -18.87 2.83 4.02
CA GLN A 75 -18.98 4.20 4.55
C GLN A 75 -20.08 4.99 3.82
N GLN A 76 -20.13 4.89 2.49
CA GLN A 76 -21.20 5.51 1.69
C GLN A 76 -22.56 4.87 1.96
N GLY A 77 -22.60 3.57 2.28
CA GLY A 77 -23.79 2.86 2.72
C GLY A 77 -24.28 3.21 4.13
N GLY A 78 -23.66 4.19 4.81
CA GLY A 78 -24.06 4.62 6.15
C GLY A 78 -23.70 3.64 7.26
N MET A 79 -22.73 2.75 7.03
CA MET A 79 -22.24 1.82 8.06
C MET A 79 -21.73 2.61 9.28
N SER A 80 -22.07 2.14 10.48
CA SER A 80 -21.60 2.75 11.72
C SER A 80 -20.08 2.67 11.86
N ASP A 81 -19.51 3.52 12.72
CA ASP A 81 -18.07 3.52 13.01
C ASP A 81 -17.58 2.15 13.51
N ASP A 82 -18.37 1.45 14.33
CA ASP A 82 -18.08 0.08 14.79
C ASP A 82 -18.11 -0.95 13.64
N GLY A 83 -18.98 -0.74 12.66
CA GLY A 83 -19.01 -1.55 11.44
C GLY A 83 -17.74 -1.31 10.60
N LEU A 84 -17.39 -0.05 10.37
CA LEU A 84 -16.19 0.33 9.64
C LEU A 84 -14.91 -0.16 10.34
N ALA A 85 -14.85 -0.09 11.67
CA ALA A 85 -13.74 -0.62 12.45
C ALA A 85 -13.55 -2.13 12.20
N ARG A 86 -14.64 -2.91 12.12
CA ARG A 86 -14.60 -4.33 11.79
C ARG A 86 -14.14 -4.60 10.36
N VAL A 87 -14.57 -3.79 9.41
CA VAL A 87 -14.07 -3.87 8.03
C VAL A 87 -12.57 -3.59 7.98
N ILE A 88 -12.10 -2.54 8.67
CA ILE A 88 -10.67 -2.21 8.75
C ILE A 88 -9.88 -3.34 9.42
N GLN A 89 -10.40 -3.95 10.49
CA GLN A 89 -9.80 -5.13 11.11
C GLN A 89 -9.66 -6.28 10.10
N GLY A 90 -10.70 -6.53 9.30
CA GLY A 90 -10.67 -7.51 8.22
C GLY A 90 -9.61 -7.21 7.16
N VAL A 91 -9.49 -5.94 6.73
CA VAL A 91 -8.44 -5.50 5.80
C VAL A 91 -7.05 -5.74 6.41
N VAL A 92 -6.82 -5.33 7.66
CA VAL A 92 -5.53 -5.52 8.35
C VAL A 92 -5.17 -7.02 8.45
N ALA A 93 -6.14 -7.87 8.78
CA ALA A 93 -5.94 -9.32 8.84
C ALA A 93 -5.61 -9.92 7.46
N GLY A 94 -6.36 -9.58 6.42
CA GLY A 94 -6.13 -10.06 5.06
C GLY A 94 -4.79 -9.61 4.49
N VAL A 95 -4.38 -8.36 4.76
CA VAL A 95 -3.07 -7.84 4.35
C VAL A 95 -1.94 -8.50 5.14
N GLY A 96 -2.17 -8.89 6.39
CA GLY A 96 -1.24 -9.71 7.17
C GLY A 96 -0.87 -11.03 6.46
N PHE A 97 -1.83 -11.68 5.79
CA PHE A 97 -1.56 -12.87 4.99
C PHE A 97 -0.66 -12.58 3.78
N LEU A 98 -0.92 -11.49 3.03
CA LEU A 98 -0.06 -11.05 1.93
C LEU A 98 1.36 -10.68 2.41
N GLY A 99 1.47 -10.03 3.56
CA GLY A 99 2.73 -9.71 4.21
C GLY A 99 3.51 -10.97 4.62
N GLY A 100 2.83 -11.98 5.20
CA GLY A 100 3.42 -13.28 5.47
C GLY A 100 3.94 -13.97 4.20
N GLY A 101 3.16 -13.94 3.12
CA GLY A 101 3.59 -14.43 1.80
C GLY A 101 4.82 -13.72 1.25
N ALA A 102 4.97 -12.42 1.52
CA ALA A 102 6.15 -11.65 1.12
C ALA A 102 7.41 -11.97 1.97
N ILE A 103 7.25 -12.52 3.18
CA ILE A 103 8.36 -12.87 4.10
C ILE A 103 8.92 -14.27 3.79
N LEU A 104 8.08 -15.19 3.32
CA LEU A 104 8.45 -16.59 3.08
C LEU A 104 9.27 -16.81 1.80
N LYS A 105 10.17 -15.88 1.48
CA LYS A 105 11.19 -16.10 0.46
C LYS A 105 12.36 -16.85 1.11
N LEU A 106 12.41 -18.17 0.95
CA LEU A 106 13.62 -18.93 1.30
C LEU A 106 14.71 -18.57 0.28
N SER A 107 15.73 -17.86 0.73
CA SER A 107 17.03 -17.83 0.04
C SER A 107 17.67 -19.23 0.09
N GLU A 108 18.60 -19.52 -0.82
CA GLU A 108 19.40 -20.77 -0.81
C GLU A 108 20.08 -20.99 0.56
N GLU A 109 20.33 -19.92 1.32
CA GLU A 109 20.99 -19.91 2.62
C GLU A 109 20.04 -20.08 3.83
N ARG A 110 18.74 -20.38 3.63
CA ARG A 110 17.70 -20.47 4.69
C ARG A 110 17.50 -19.18 5.51
N ARG A 111 17.85 -18.01 4.95
CA ARG A 111 17.61 -16.72 5.60
C ARG A 111 16.23 -16.16 5.24
N ILE A 112 15.53 -15.61 6.24
CA ILE A 112 14.25 -14.90 6.07
C ILE A 112 14.51 -13.57 5.34
N GLU A 113 13.81 -13.32 4.25
CA GLU A 113 13.86 -12.05 3.50
C GLU A 113 12.48 -11.38 3.46
N GLY A 114 12.39 -10.18 2.90
CA GLY A 114 11.09 -9.55 2.62
C GLY A 114 10.37 -8.88 3.80
N LEU A 115 10.97 -8.80 4.99
CA LEU A 115 10.38 -8.08 6.15
C LEU A 115 9.98 -6.63 5.82
N THR A 116 10.85 -5.87 5.15
CA THR A 116 10.53 -4.49 4.73
C THR A 116 9.47 -4.45 3.62
N THR A 117 9.44 -5.48 2.75
CA THR A 117 8.39 -5.60 1.72
C THR A 117 7.04 -5.82 2.38
N ALA A 118 6.95 -6.71 3.36
CA ALA A 118 5.73 -6.96 4.13
C ALA A 118 5.27 -5.71 4.89
N ALA A 119 6.19 -4.99 5.54
CA ALA A 119 5.88 -3.72 6.19
C ALA A 119 5.38 -2.65 5.18
N GLY A 120 5.96 -2.59 3.98
CA GLY A 120 5.53 -1.69 2.90
C GLY A 120 4.13 -2.01 2.39
N ILE A 121 3.83 -3.28 2.17
CA ILE A 121 2.49 -3.80 1.81
C ILE A 121 1.48 -3.39 2.91
N TRP A 122 1.81 -3.66 4.18
CA TRP A 122 0.94 -3.31 5.31
C TRP A 122 0.63 -1.82 5.37
N LEU A 123 1.66 -0.98 5.22
CA LEU A 123 1.51 0.47 5.25
C LEU A 123 0.72 1.01 4.06
N THR A 124 0.89 0.40 2.89
CA THR A 124 0.15 0.77 1.68
C THR A 124 -1.35 0.54 1.84
N ALA A 125 -1.74 -0.57 2.50
CA ALA A 125 -3.14 -0.81 2.83
C ALA A 125 -3.67 0.25 3.79
N ALA A 126 -2.90 0.65 4.81
CA ALA A 126 -3.30 1.72 5.72
C ALA A 126 -3.48 3.07 5.01
N VAL A 127 -2.61 3.41 4.05
CA VAL A 127 -2.74 4.59 3.19
C VAL A 127 -4.02 4.50 2.33
N GLY A 128 -4.31 3.32 1.77
CA GLY A 128 -5.53 3.06 1.02
C GLY A 128 -6.79 3.23 1.87
N VAL A 129 -6.81 2.68 3.10
CA VAL A 129 -7.89 2.88 4.08
C VAL A 129 -8.08 4.35 4.40
N ALA A 130 -7.00 5.09 4.69
CA ALA A 130 -7.09 6.51 4.99
C ALA A 130 -7.67 7.31 3.80
N ALA A 131 -7.23 7.02 2.58
CA ALA A 131 -7.76 7.64 1.37
C ALA A 131 -9.25 7.28 1.15
N GLY A 132 -9.62 6.00 1.31
CA GLY A 132 -11.01 5.52 1.18
C GLY A 132 -11.97 6.16 2.18
N LEU A 133 -11.52 6.42 3.41
CA LEU A 133 -12.28 7.15 4.43
C LEU A 133 -12.33 8.68 4.19
N GLY A 134 -11.68 9.19 3.14
CA GLY A 134 -11.60 10.62 2.83
C GLY A 134 -10.56 11.37 3.65
N ARG A 135 -9.69 10.68 4.40
CA ARG A 135 -8.60 11.27 5.20
C ARG A 135 -7.35 11.48 4.34
N VAL A 136 -7.50 12.24 3.25
CA VAL A 136 -6.44 12.46 2.24
C VAL A 136 -5.16 13.03 2.85
N ALA A 137 -5.26 14.03 3.73
CA ALA A 137 -4.10 14.61 4.40
C ALA A 137 -3.33 13.56 5.23
N THR A 138 -4.04 12.69 5.95
CA THR A 138 -3.45 11.58 6.71
C THR A 138 -2.78 10.56 5.79
N ALA A 139 -3.42 10.22 4.67
CA ALA A 139 -2.85 9.32 3.67
C ALA A 139 -1.52 9.88 3.11
N VAL A 140 -1.52 11.16 2.68
CA VAL A 140 -0.33 11.84 2.16
C VAL A 140 0.78 11.91 3.20
N ALA A 141 0.47 12.33 4.43
CA ALA A 141 1.45 12.42 5.50
C ALA A 141 2.07 11.04 5.82
N GLY A 142 1.24 10.00 5.88
CA GLY A 142 1.69 8.61 6.07
C GLY A 142 2.62 8.14 4.96
N THR A 143 2.27 8.39 3.70
CA THR A 143 3.11 8.07 2.54
C THR A 143 4.44 8.83 2.57
N LEU A 144 4.45 10.13 2.87
CA LEU A 144 5.68 10.92 2.92
C LEU A 144 6.62 10.44 4.04
N LEU A 145 6.07 10.16 5.23
CA LEU A 145 6.85 9.59 6.33
C LEU A 145 7.40 8.21 6.00
N ALA A 146 6.59 7.37 5.34
CA ALA A 146 7.04 6.07 4.84
C ALA A 146 8.24 6.24 3.91
N LEU A 147 8.12 7.07 2.88
CA LEU A 147 9.21 7.32 1.92
C LEU A 147 10.44 7.88 2.62
N LEU A 148 10.28 8.76 3.60
CA LEU A 148 11.39 9.28 4.39
C LEU A 148 12.14 8.15 5.12
N VAL A 149 11.42 7.27 5.81
CA VAL A 149 12.01 6.11 6.50
C VAL A 149 12.74 5.21 5.51
N LEU A 150 12.08 4.88 4.40
CA LEU A 150 12.60 3.99 3.38
C LEU A 150 13.85 4.57 2.70
N THR A 151 13.86 5.87 2.39
CA THR A 151 14.97 6.56 1.72
C THR A 151 16.14 6.87 2.64
N SER A 152 15.87 7.41 3.84
CA SER A 152 16.90 7.89 4.76
C SER A 152 17.74 6.75 5.34
N LEU A 153 17.09 5.66 5.78
CA LEU A 153 17.83 4.56 6.38
C LEU A 153 18.74 3.85 5.39
N ALA A 154 18.32 3.70 4.13
CA ALA A 154 19.15 3.06 3.12
C ALA A 154 20.37 3.92 2.72
N ARG A 155 20.21 5.25 2.70
CA ARG A 155 21.35 6.15 2.47
C ARG A 155 22.32 6.11 3.64
N LEU A 156 21.80 6.06 4.86
CA LEU A 156 22.63 5.96 6.06
C LEU A 156 23.40 4.64 6.11
N SER A 157 22.74 3.51 5.85
CA SER A 157 23.40 2.19 5.83
C SER A 157 24.50 2.15 4.76
N ALA A 158 24.21 2.62 3.54
CA ALA A 158 25.21 2.67 2.48
C ALA A 158 26.42 3.56 2.84
N ALA A 159 26.18 4.70 3.51
CA ALA A 159 27.25 5.58 3.93
C ALA A 159 28.11 4.97 5.05
N LEU A 160 27.51 4.25 5.99
CA LEU A 160 28.23 3.54 7.05
C LEU A 160 29.06 2.38 6.49
N ASP A 161 28.50 1.59 5.59
CA ASP A 161 29.21 0.49 4.94
C ASP A 161 30.40 0.99 4.11
N ALA A 162 30.22 2.10 3.39
CA ALA A 162 31.31 2.72 2.64
C ALA A 162 32.44 3.23 3.55
N ARG A 163 32.10 3.76 4.74
CA ARG A 163 33.09 4.19 5.74
C ARG A 163 33.83 3.00 6.34
N ALA A 164 33.12 1.92 6.68
CA ALA A 164 33.71 0.70 7.22
C ALA A 164 34.73 0.09 6.24
N ARG A 165 34.36 -0.07 4.97
CA ARG A 165 35.27 -0.61 3.93
C ARG A 165 36.53 0.24 3.75
N ARG A 166 36.39 1.57 3.76
CA ARG A 166 37.54 2.50 3.69
C ARG A 166 38.44 2.42 4.92
N ALA A 167 37.89 2.16 6.10
CA ALA A 167 38.68 1.99 7.31
C ALA A 167 39.52 0.70 7.25
N THR A 168 38.91 -0.41 6.84
CA THR A 168 39.61 -1.70 6.66
C THR A 168 40.71 -1.59 5.62
N GLN A 169 40.45 -0.98 4.46
CA GLN A 169 41.45 -0.82 3.40
C GLN A 169 42.65 0.02 3.85
N ARG A 170 42.44 1.08 4.66
CA ARG A 170 43.53 1.89 5.24
C ARG A 170 44.36 1.14 6.27
N GLU A 171 43.74 0.21 7.01
CA GLU A 171 44.45 -0.65 7.95
C GLU A 171 45.34 -1.67 7.22
N ASP A 172 44.84 -2.27 6.14
CA ASP A 172 45.59 -3.22 5.31
C ASP A 172 46.78 -2.52 4.62
N GLU A 173 46.57 -1.35 4.02
CA GLU A 173 47.65 -0.53 3.43
C GLU A 173 48.75 -0.19 4.44
N ARG A 174 48.40 0.11 5.70
CA ARG A 174 49.37 0.37 6.78
C ARG A 174 50.17 -0.86 7.18
N ARG A 175 49.58 -2.06 7.12
CA ARG A 175 50.25 -3.32 7.46
C ARG A 175 51.24 -3.76 6.38
N GLU A 176 50.99 -3.41 5.13
CA GLU A 176 51.85 -3.76 3.99
C GLU A 176 53.06 -2.84 3.80
N THR A 177 53.03 -1.59 4.29
CA THR A 177 54.23 -0.73 4.34
C THR A 177 55.24 -1.24 5.38
N PRO A 178 56.41 -1.79 4.97
CA PRO A 178 57.43 -2.24 5.91
C PRO A 178 58.01 -1.02 6.63
N ARG A 179 58.16 -1.11 7.96
CA ARG A 179 58.92 -0.12 8.73
C ARG A 179 60.39 -0.23 8.30
N SER A 180 60.80 0.64 7.38
CA SER A 180 62.20 0.91 7.02
C SER A 180 62.92 1.62 8.16
#